data_AF-A0A847CA81-F1
#
_entry.id   AF-A0A847CA81-F1
#
_cell.length_a   1.000
_cell.length_b   1.000
_cell.length_c   1.000
_cell.angle_alpha   90.00
_cell.angle_beta   90.00
_cell.angle_gamma   90.00
#
_symmetry.space_group_name_H-M   'P 1'
#
loop_
_entity.id
_entity.type
_entity.pdbx_description
1 polymer ?
#
loop_
_entity_poly.entity_id
_entity_poly.type
_entity_poly.pdbx_seq_one_letter_code
_entity_poly.pdbx_strand_id
1 'polypeptide(L)'
;LVPRGVKRENEENILGVECALWTEWVSDTDKMWFNLLPRLAAVSELSWTNESNRGYADFVRRLQSHYPFYEAAGLPYAHGKEKSGGLIKNYLTTKKWAFRDADIELKQ
;
A
#
# COMPACT_ATOMS: atom_id res chain seq x y z
N LEU A 1 -13.19 -2.34 -12.71
CA LEU A 1 -12.39 -3.23 -11.85
C LEU A 1 -13.11 -4.55 -11.74
N VAL A 2 -12.81 -5.48 -12.63
CA VAL A 2 -13.39 -6.82 -12.57
C VAL A 2 -12.26 -7.76 -12.16
N PRO A 3 -12.31 -8.37 -10.96
CA PRO A 3 -11.32 -9.36 -10.55
C PRO A 3 -11.22 -10.50 -11.55
N ARG A 4 -10.00 -11.02 -11.75
CA ARG A 4 -9.78 -12.17 -12.62
C ARG A 4 -10.61 -13.36 -12.14
N GLY A 5 -11.36 -13.98 -13.05
CA GLY A 5 -12.20 -15.14 -12.76
C GLY A 5 -13.67 -14.82 -12.45
N VAL A 6 -14.06 -13.55 -12.40
CA VAL A 6 -15.48 -13.16 -12.35
C VAL A 6 -16.10 -13.31 -13.74
N LYS A 7 -17.23 -14.03 -13.82
CA LYS A 7 -18.02 -14.12 -15.04
C LYS A 7 -18.66 -12.78 -15.35
N ARG A 8 -18.81 -12.45 -16.65
CA ARG A 8 -19.40 -11.18 -17.11
C ARG A 8 -20.78 -10.90 -16.53
N GLU A 9 -21.61 -11.94 -16.38
CA GLU A 9 -22.95 -11.87 -15.78
C GLU A 9 -22.95 -11.42 -14.31
N ASN A 10 -21.83 -11.55 -13.60
CA ASN A 10 -21.68 -11.21 -12.19
C ASN A 10 -20.96 -9.89 -11.95
N GLU A 11 -20.54 -9.17 -13.01
CA GLU A 11 -19.83 -7.90 -12.87
C GLU A 11 -20.66 -6.83 -12.16
N GLU A 12 -21.98 -6.82 -12.38
CA GLU A 12 -22.91 -5.88 -11.75
C GLU A 12 -23.05 -6.08 -10.23
N ASN A 13 -22.65 -7.25 -9.71
CA ASN A 13 -22.68 -7.55 -8.28
C ASN A 13 -21.48 -6.97 -7.51
N ILE A 14 -20.50 -6.37 -8.22
CA ILE A 14 -19.32 -5.76 -7.60
C ILE A 14 -19.66 -4.35 -7.12
N LEU A 15 -19.84 -4.19 -5.81
CA LEU A 15 -20.19 -2.89 -5.22
C LEU A 15 -18.99 -1.94 -5.08
N GLY A 16 -17.78 -2.48 -4.96
CA GLY A 16 -16.59 -1.67 -4.77
C GLY A 16 -15.42 -2.44 -4.18
N VAL A 17 -14.54 -1.71 -3.50
CA VAL A 17 -13.33 -2.23 -2.86
C VAL A 17 -13.19 -1.63 -1.47
N GLU A 18 -12.52 -2.37 -0.58
CA GLU A 18 -12.21 -1.93 0.78
C GLU A 18 -10.71 -2.13 1.05
N CYS A 19 -10.15 -1.30 1.93
CA CYS A 19 -8.81 -1.47 2.47
C CYS A 19 -8.91 -1.75 3.98
N ALA A 20 -9.09 -3.02 4.35
CA ALA A 20 -9.11 -3.42 5.74
C ALA A 20 -7.69 -3.39 6.33
N LEU A 21 -7.55 -2.86 7.54
CA LEU A 21 -6.34 -2.93 8.34
C LEU A 21 -6.57 -3.83 9.55
N TRP A 22 -5.83 -4.93 9.59
CA TRP A 22 -5.76 -5.86 10.71
C TRP A 22 -4.80 -5.32 11.78
N THR A 23 -5.25 -5.27 13.03
CA THR A 23 -4.55 -4.54 14.11
C THR A 23 -3.90 -5.45 15.16
N GLU A 24 -3.85 -6.76 14.94
CA GLU A 24 -3.22 -7.73 15.84
C GLU A 24 -1.77 -7.36 16.18
N TRP A 25 -1.08 -6.72 15.22
CA TRP A 25 0.31 -6.29 15.34
C TRP A 25 0.47 -4.78 15.11
N VAL A 26 -0.55 -3.97 15.35
CA VAL A 26 -0.47 -2.51 15.21
C VAL A 26 -0.54 -1.89 16.61
N SER A 27 0.62 -1.55 17.16
CA SER A 27 0.79 -1.08 18.54
C SER A 27 0.32 0.36 18.76
N ASP A 28 0.41 1.19 17.72
CA ASP A 28 0.21 2.64 17.81
C ASP A 28 -0.22 3.22 16.46
N THR A 29 -0.56 4.51 16.48
CA THR A 29 -1.00 5.26 15.29
C THR A 29 0.09 5.42 14.25
N ASP A 30 1.35 5.46 14.64
CA ASP A 30 2.47 5.61 13.71
C ASP A 30 2.62 4.35 12.88
N LYS A 31 2.53 3.18 13.52
CA LYS A 31 2.48 1.89 12.84
C LYS A 31 1.25 1.74 11.96
N MET A 32 0.11 2.26 12.40
CA MET A 32 -1.11 2.30 11.59
C MET A 32 -0.90 3.12 10.31
N TRP A 33 -0.38 4.35 10.41
CA TRP A 33 -0.14 5.23 9.27
C TRP A 33 0.93 4.67 8.32
N PHE A 34 2.02 4.13 8.86
CA PHE A 34 3.04 3.47 8.06
C PHE A 34 2.45 2.28 7.27
N ASN A 35 1.52 1.54 7.88
CA ASN A 35 0.85 0.44 7.22
C ASN A 35 -0.17 0.90 6.16
N LEU A 36 -0.82 2.04 6.35
CA LEU A 36 -1.80 2.55 5.41
C LEU A 36 -1.14 3.32 4.25
N LEU A 37 -0.14 4.16 4.52
CA LEU A 37 0.45 5.06 3.53
C LEU A 37 1.69 4.43 2.89
N PRO A 38 1.84 4.46 1.54
CA PRO A 38 0.96 5.08 0.55
C PRO A 38 -0.14 4.16 -0.04
N ARG A 39 -0.30 2.91 0.46
CA ARG A 39 -1.24 1.92 -0.08
C ARG A 39 -2.69 2.42 -0.14
N LEU A 40 -3.10 3.26 0.80
CA LEU A 40 -4.42 3.88 0.84
C LEU A 40 -4.69 4.75 -0.40
N ALA A 41 -3.67 5.44 -0.92
CA ALA A 41 -3.80 6.21 -2.16
C ALA A 41 -4.02 5.28 -3.38
N ALA A 42 -3.38 4.11 -3.39
CA ALA A 42 -3.60 3.12 -4.45
C ALA A 42 -5.04 2.58 -4.43
N VAL A 43 -5.60 2.25 -3.26
CA VAL A 43 -6.99 1.80 -3.14
C VAL A 43 -7.97 2.91 -3.50
N SER A 44 -7.67 4.16 -3.13
CA SER A 44 -8.49 5.31 -3.49
C SER A 44 -8.56 5.48 -5.01
N GLU A 45 -7.41 5.44 -5.70
CA GLU A 45 -7.36 5.49 -7.17
C GLU A 45 -8.09 4.30 -7.82
N LEU A 46 -7.95 3.12 -7.24
CA LEU A 46 -8.63 1.91 -7.70
C LEU A 46 -10.15 2.02 -7.64
N SER A 47 -10.66 2.62 -6.56
CA SER A 47 -12.10 2.78 -6.29
C SER A 47 -12.75 3.90 -7.11
N TRP A 48 -12.00 4.95 -7.45
CA TRP A 48 -12.56 6.18 -8.02
C TRP A 48 -12.25 6.38 -9.50
N THR A 49 -11.06 5.99 -9.95
CA THR A 49 -10.58 6.28 -11.31
C THR A 49 -11.06 5.23 -12.30
N ASN A 50 -11.58 5.67 -13.46
CA ASN A 50 -11.97 4.79 -14.55
C ASN A 50 -10.77 3.94 -15.02
N GLU A 51 -11.05 2.68 -15.34
CA GLU A 51 -10.07 1.69 -15.78
C GLU A 51 -9.18 2.16 -16.94
N SER A 52 -9.73 2.90 -17.90
CA SER A 52 -8.97 3.45 -19.03
C SER A 52 -7.86 4.43 -18.62
N ASN A 53 -8.01 5.05 -17.46
CA ASN A 53 -7.14 6.12 -16.96
C ASN A 53 -6.19 5.62 -15.85
N ARG A 54 -6.18 4.31 -15.56
CA ARG A 54 -5.31 3.72 -14.56
C ARG A 54 -4.03 3.21 -15.22
N GLY A 55 -2.88 3.56 -14.65
CA GLY A 55 -1.58 3.07 -15.10
C GLY A 55 -0.57 3.12 -13.97
N TYR A 56 0.10 2.00 -13.67
CA TYR A 56 0.98 1.92 -12.50
C TYR A 56 2.13 2.92 -12.53
N ALA A 57 2.79 3.08 -13.68
CA ALA A 57 3.89 4.04 -13.81
C ALA A 57 3.43 5.50 -13.61
N ASP A 58 2.24 5.82 -14.12
CA ASP A 58 1.64 7.14 -14.00
C ASP A 58 1.14 7.41 -12.56
N PHE A 59 0.57 6.40 -11.91
CA PHE A 59 0.24 6.41 -10.48
C PHE A 59 1.49 6.69 -9.64
N VAL A 60 2.57 5.92 -9.84
CA VAL A 60 3.83 6.10 -9.08
C VAL A 60 4.40 7.51 -9.27
N ARG A 61 4.28 8.07 -10.48
CA ARG A 61 4.67 9.45 -10.77
C ARG A 61 3.84 10.45 -9.97
N ARG A 62 2.52 10.32 -9.95
CA ARG A 62 1.63 11.18 -9.13
C ARG A 62 1.85 11.00 -7.64
N LEU A 63 2.10 9.77 -7.20
CA LEU A 63 2.29 9.44 -5.79
C LEU A 63 3.44 10.23 -5.17
N GLN A 64 4.48 10.58 -5.94
CA GLN A 64 5.60 11.39 -5.43
C GLN A 64 5.15 12.74 -4.86
N SER A 65 4.07 13.35 -5.38
CA SER A 65 3.57 14.63 -4.85
C SER A 65 2.80 14.48 -3.54
N HIS A 66 2.47 13.26 -3.11
CA HIS A 66 1.83 13.01 -1.81
C HIS A 66 2.84 12.99 -0.66
N TYR A 67 4.11 12.64 -0.91
CA TYR A 67 5.11 12.52 0.14
C TYR A 67 5.36 13.83 0.91
N PRO A 68 5.50 15.02 0.26
CA PRO A 68 5.60 16.28 0.99
C PRO A 68 4.40 16.58 1.88
N PHE A 69 3.20 16.12 1.49
CA PHE A 69 2.00 16.27 2.31
C PHE A 69 2.04 15.38 3.56
N TYR A 70 2.49 14.13 3.43
CA TYR A 70 2.67 13.23 4.57
C TYR A 70 3.74 13.75 5.53
N GLU A 71 4.86 14.23 4.99
CA GLU A 71 5.95 14.84 5.78
C GLU A 71 5.46 16.09 6.52
N ALA A 72 4.76 17.00 5.85
CA ALA A 72 4.20 18.20 6.48
C ALA A 72 3.15 17.88 7.56
N ALA A 73 2.41 16.78 7.41
CA ALA A 73 1.47 16.29 8.39
C ALA A 73 2.11 15.47 9.52
N GLY A 74 3.42 15.18 9.44
CA GLY A 74 4.13 14.34 10.40
C GLY A 74 3.67 12.88 10.41
N LEU A 75 3.12 12.38 9.29
CA LEU A 75 2.61 11.02 9.19
C LEU A 75 3.71 10.08 8.68
N PRO A 76 4.03 8.99 9.39
CA PRO A 76 4.97 7.99 8.88
C PRO A 76 4.34 7.21 7.72
N TYR A 77 5.15 6.87 6.71
CA TYR A 77 4.71 6.13 5.53
C TYR A 77 5.84 5.26 4.97
N ALA A 78 5.46 4.23 4.21
CA ALA A 78 6.43 3.32 3.60
C ALA A 78 7.07 3.95 2.35
N HIS A 79 8.20 4.65 2.52
CA HIS A 79 8.91 5.30 1.41
C HIS A 79 9.70 4.31 0.53
N GLY A 80 9.66 4.50 -0.80
CA GLY A 80 10.50 3.75 -1.75
C GLY A 80 10.14 2.27 -1.93
N LYS A 81 8.97 1.84 -1.43
CA LYS A 81 8.49 0.44 -1.53
C LYS A 81 7.68 0.15 -2.80
N GLU A 82 7.45 1.15 -3.64
CA GLU A 82 6.82 1.00 -4.95
C GLU A 82 7.68 0.22 -5.97
N LYS A 83 8.99 0.09 -5.69
CA LYS A 83 9.93 -0.71 -6.48
C LYS A 83 10.15 -2.05 -5.78
N SER A 84 10.01 -3.15 -6.54
CA SER A 84 10.31 -4.49 -6.02
C SER A 84 11.80 -4.57 -5.65
N GLY A 85 12.09 -4.93 -4.40
CA GLY A 85 13.45 -5.18 -3.94
C GLY A 85 14.01 -6.47 -4.56
N GLY A 86 15.33 -6.51 -4.80
CA GLY A 86 16.00 -7.73 -5.26
C GLY A 86 15.80 -8.89 -4.26
N LEU A 87 15.73 -10.12 -4.77
CA LEU A 87 15.41 -11.33 -4.00
C LEU A 87 16.25 -11.49 -2.71
N ILE A 88 17.54 -11.18 -2.79
CA ILE A 88 18.47 -11.27 -1.65
C ILE A 88 18.11 -10.26 -0.54
N LYS A 89 17.76 -9.03 -0.93
CA LYS A 89 17.36 -7.97 0.02
C LYS A 89 16.09 -8.36 0.76
N ASN A 90 15.13 -8.95 0.05
CA ASN A 90 13.87 -9.39 0.64
C ASN A 90 14.12 -10.51 1.66
N TYR A 91 14.92 -11.53 1.31
CA TYR A 91 15.28 -12.63 2.23
C TYR A 91 15.93 -12.13 3.53
N LEU A 92 16.92 -11.23 3.43
CA LEU A 92 17.60 -10.68 4.59
C LEU A 92 16.65 -9.87 5.49
N THR A 93 15.73 -9.13 4.89
CA THR A 93 14.72 -8.35 5.61
C THR A 93 13.78 -9.27 6.39
N THR A 94 13.25 -10.31 5.74
CA THR A 94 12.35 -11.30 6.38
C THR A 94 13.03 -12.03 7.53
N LYS A 95 14.29 -12.45 7.36
CA LYS A 95 15.04 -13.09 8.44
C LYS A 95 15.23 -12.14 9.63
N LYS A 96 15.45 -10.85 9.38
CA LYS A 96 15.61 -9.85 10.43
C LYS A 96 14.29 -9.57 11.16
N TRP A 97 13.16 -9.50 10.45
CA TRP A 97 11.82 -9.40 11.05
C TRP A 97 11.52 -10.60 11.96
N ALA A 98 11.75 -11.82 11.48
CA ALA A 98 11.39 -13.05 12.20
C ALA A 98 12.15 -13.26 13.52
N PHE A 99 13.38 -12.74 13.64
CA PHE A 99 14.27 -13.06 14.75
C PHE A 99 14.77 -11.86 15.57
N ARG A 100 14.39 -10.62 15.24
CA ARG A 100 14.86 -9.43 15.98
C ARG A 100 13.76 -8.48 16.41
N ASP A 101 12.93 -8.01 15.48
CA ASP A 101 12.04 -6.89 15.75
C ASP A 101 10.89 -6.87 14.73
N ALA A 102 9.65 -6.97 15.22
CA ALA A 102 8.44 -6.90 14.41
C ALA A 102 8.17 -5.48 13.87
N ASP A 103 8.81 -4.46 14.44
CA ASP A 103 8.68 -3.03 14.10
C ASP A 103 9.86 -2.50 13.30
N ILE A 104 10.67 -3.38 12.73
CA ILE A 104 11.83 -3.02 11.90
C ILE A 104 11.48 -2.08 10.74
N GLU A 105 10.22 -2.07 10.32
CA GLU A 105 9.75 -1.30 9.19
C GLU A 105 9.61 0.19 9.50
N LEU A 106 9.35 0.56 10.76
CA LEU A 106 9.23 1.96 11.19
C LEU A 106 10.58 2.68 11.31
N LYS A 107 11.67 1.92 11.44
CA LYS A 107 13.03 2.44 11.64
C LYS A 107 13.80 2.63 10.33
N GLN A 108 13.11 2.62 9.19
CA GLN A 108 13.72 2.66 7.84
C GLN A 108 13.94 4.08 7.33
#